data_AF-A0A945CNE3-F1
#
_entry.id   AF-A0A945CNE3-F1
#
_cell.length_a   1.000
_cell.length_b   1.000
_cell.length_c   1.000
_cell.angle_alpha   90.00
_cell.angle_beta   90.00
_cell.angle_gamma   90.00
#
_symmetry.space_group_name_H-M   'P 1'
#
loop_
_entity.id
_entity.type
_entity.pdbx_description
1 polymer ?
#
loop_
_entity_poly.entity_id
_entity_poly.type
_entity_poly.pdbx_seq_one_letter_code
_entity_poly.pdbx_strand_id
1 'polypeptide(L)' 'MKLADLLGDVVGQLSEEQRRGMEALIAEYGAGETLRFLLALLAGTSKRERQLIRIFLRELDRIEQGRGD' A
#
# COMPACT_ATOMS: atom_id res chain seq x y z
N MET A 1 -15.38 13.22 6.23
CA MET A 1 -14.13 13.27 5.44
C MET A 1 -14.22 12.20 4.37
N LYS A 2 -13.98 12.52 3.10
CA LYS A 2 -14.00 11.51 2.03
C LYS A 2 -12.64 10.83 1.94
N LEU A 3 -12.59 9.60 1.43
CA LEU A 3 -11.34 8.86 1.24
C LEU A 3 -10.34 9.62 0.36
N ALA A 4 -10.85 10.35 -0.65
CA ALA A 4 -10.06 11.21 -1.51
C ALA A 4 -9.33 12.33 -0.76
N ASP A 5 -9.96 12.91 0.27
CA ASP A 5 -9.35 13.97 1.09
C ASP A 5 -8.18 13.40 1.89
N LEU A 6 -8.40 12.25 2.55
CA LEU A 6 -7.38 11.55 3.33
C LEU A 6 -6.22 11.05 2.44
N LEU A 7 -6.52 10.61 1.22
CA LEU A 7 -5.50 10.24 0.24
C LEU A 7 -4.60 11.43 -0.10
N GLY A 8 -5.19 12.61 -0.33
CA GLY A 8 -4.44 13.84 -0.60
C GLY A 8 -3.48 14.17 0.54
N ASP A 9 -3.95 14.09 1.79
CA ASP A 9 -3.14 14.35 2.98
C ASP A 9 -1.95 13.38 3.10
N VAL A 10 -2.19 12.08 2.90
CA VAL A 10 -1.12 11.06 2.98
C VAL A 10 -0.11 11.26 1.85
N VAL A 11 -0.56 11.45 0.61
CA VAL A 11 0.33 11.66 -0.54
C VAL A 11 1.15 12.95 -0.38
N GLY A 12 0.58 13.99 0.22
CA GLY A 12 1.28 15.24 0.51
C GLY A 12 2.47 15.07 1.47
N GLN A 13 2.45 14.05 2.33
CA GLN A 13 3.53 13.76 3.28
C GLN A 13 4.64 12.86 2.70
N LEU A 14 4.42 12.27 1.52
CA LEU A 14 5.39 11.39 0.89
C LEU A 14 6.54 12.18 0.26
N SER A 15 7.74 11.61 0.32
CA SER A 15 8.87 12.08 -0.48
C SER A 15 8.55 11.95 -1.98
N GLU A 16 9.25 12.71 -2.81
CA GLU A 16 9.06 12.64 -4.26
C GLU A 16 9.40 11.26 -4.83
N GLU A 17 10.39 10.58 -4.25
CA GLU A 17 10.76 9.21 -4.62
C GLU A 17 9.64 8.21 -4.27
N GLN A 18 9.07 8.32 -3.07
CA GLN A 18 7.94 7.48 -2.63
C GLN A 18 6.72 7.68 -3.52
N ARG A 19 6.40 8.93 -3.87
CA ARG A 19 5.29 9.25 -4.78
C ARG A 19 5.51 8.67 -6.17
N ARG A 20 6.70 8.84 -6.74
CA ARG A 20 7.04 8.28 -8.05
C ARG A 20 6.92 6.75 -8.07
N GLY A 21 7.41 6.07 -7.02
CA GLY A 21 7.27 4.62 -6.92
C GLY A 21 5.80 4.16 -6.87
N MET A 22 4.96 4.87 -6.11
CA MET A 22 3.53 4.62 -6.06
C MET A 22 2.84 4.87 -7.41
N GLU A 23 3.10 6.02 -8.04
CA GLU A 23 2.50 6.40 -9.32
C GLU A 23 2.89 5.44 -10.44
N ALA A 24 4.13 4.93 -10.46
CA ALA A 24 4.58 3.93 -11.41
C ALA A 24 3.75 2.64 -11.30
N LEU A 25 3.52 2.14 -10.09
CA LEU A 25 2.69 0.95 -9.87
C LEU A 25 1.23 1.18 -10.28
N ILE A 26 0.67 2.36 -9.98
CA ILE A 26 -0.69 2.73 -10.37
C ILE A 26 -0.81 2.80 -11.90
N ALA A 27 0.20 3.34 -12.58
CA ALA A 27 0.21 3.45 -14.03
C ALA A 27 0.32 2.07 -14.72
N GLU A 28 1.12 1.17 -14.15
CA GLU A 28 1.37 -0.15 -14.72
C GLU A 28 0.20 -1.13 -14.55
N TYR A 29 -0.40 -1.18 -13.34
CA TYR A 29 -1.40 -2.20 -13.00
C TYR A 29 -2.82 -1.65 -12.89
N GLY A 30 -2.99 -0.33 -12.91
CA GLY A 30 -4.24 0.32 -12.55
C GLY A 30 -4.52 0.25 -11.06
N ALA A 31 -5.28 1.21 -10.54
CA ALA A 31 -5.70 1.19 -9.14
C ALA A 31 -7.01 1.96 -8.94
N GLY A 32 -8.01 1.29 -8.35
CA GLY A 32 -9.19 1.94 -7.77
C GLY A 32 -8.84 2.76 -6.51
N GLU A 33 -9.76 3.59 -6.02
CA GLU A 33 -9.50 4.54 -4.93
C GLU A 33 -8.92 3.87 -3.67
N THR A 34 -9.47 2.73 -3.26
CA THR A 34 -8.99 1.98 -2.10
C THR A 34 -7.55 1.50 -2.27
N LEU A 35 -7.19 0.98 -3.45
CA LEU A 35 -5.84 0.49 -3.71
C LEU A 35 -4.84 1.65 -3.76
N ARG A 36 -5.21 2.79 -4.35
CA ARG A 36 -4.37 4.00 -4.32
C ARG A 36 -4.08 4.45 -2.90
N PHE A 37 -5.09 4.43 -2.04
CA PHE A 37 -4.94 4.75 -0.63
C PHE A 37 -4.02 3.77 0.09
N LEU A 38 -4.19 2.47 -0.15
CA LEU A 38 -3.32 1.44 0.42
C LEU A 38 -1.86 1.62 -0.03
N LEU A 39 -1.62 1.90 -1.31
CA LEU A 39 -0.28 2.13 -1.84
C LEU A 39 0.35 3.40 -1.25
N ALA A 40 -0.42 4.47 -1.06
CA ALA A 40 0.07 5.69 -0.42
C ALA A 40 0.53 5.44 1.02
N LEU A 41 -0.25 4.70 1.80
CA LEU A 41 0.12 4.30 3.16
C LEU A 41 1.39 3.43 3.15
N LEU A 42 1.45 2.43 2.27
CA LEU A 42 2.61 1.55 2.17
C LEU A 42 3.88 2.32 1.75
N ALA A 43 3.77 3.29 0.84
CA ALA A 43 4.88 4.12 0.42
C ALA A 43 5.45 4.96 1.57
N GLY A 44 4.57 5.45 2.46
CA GLY A 44 4.93 6.27 3.62
C GLY A 44 5.50 5.49 4.81
N THR A 45 5.37 4.17 4.84
CA THR A 45 5.89 3.35 5.94
C THR A 45 7.41 3.39 6.05
N SER A 46 7.93 3.21 7.25
CA SER A 46 9.34 3.00 7.55
C SER A 46 9.83 1.62 7.09
N LYS A 47 11.15 1.42 7.06
CA LYS A 47 11.77 0.12 6.73
C LYS A 47 11.28 -1.01 7.67
N ARG A 48 11.13 -0.71 8.97
CA ARG A 48 10.67 -1.68 9.98
C ARG A 48 9.22 -2.06 9.74
N GLU A 49 8.34 -1.09 9.51
CA GLU A 49 6.93 -1.35 9.21
C GLU A 49 6.78 -2.18 7.93
N ARG A 50 7.55 -1.88 6.87
CA ARG A 50 7.56 -2.71 5.66
C ARG A 50 7.97 -4.16 5.93
N GLN A 51 8.93 -4.39 6.82
CA GLN A 51 9.31 -5.75 7.19
C GLN A 51 8.19 -6.49 7.92
N LEU A 52 7.52 -5.82 8.86
CA LEU A 52 6.38 -6.41 9.59
C LEU A 52 5.20 -6.70 8.65
N ILE A 53 4.88 -5.78 7.74
CA ILE A 53 3.83 -5.97 6.73
C ILE A 53 4.14 -7.18 5.85
N ARG A 54 5.40 -7.35 5.40
CA ARG A 54 5.81 -8.53 4.63
C ARG A 54 5.64 -9.84 5.39
N ILE A 55 5.93 -9.85 6.70
CA ILE A 55 5.70 -11.02 7.54
C ILE A 55 4.20 -11.31 7.61
N PHE A 56 3.39 -10.29 7.87
CA PHE A 56 1.94 -10.43 7.96
C PHE A 56 1.30 -10.94 6.65
N LEU A 57 1.69 -10.39 5.50
CA LEU A 57 1.20 -10.86 4.20
C LEU A 57 1.52 -12.35 3.96
N ARG A 58 2.72 -12.81 4.33
CA ARG A 58 3.07 -14.24 4.26
C ARG A 58 2.20 -15.10 5.16
N GLU A 59 1.82 -14.61 6.34
CA GLU A 59 0.89 -15.35 7.21
C GLU A 59 -0.51 -15.41 6.59
N LEU A 60 -0.99 -14.34 5.96
CA LEU A 60 -2.26 -14.36 5.22
C LEU A 60 -2.23 -15.39 4.09
N ASP A 61 -1.17 -15.39 3.26
CA ASP A 61 -1.00 -16.35 2.17
C ASP A 61 -1.05 -17.80 2.67
N ARG A 62 -0.42 -18.09 3.83
CA ARG A 62 -0.48 -19.42 4.47
C ARG A 62 -1.87 -19.79 4.93
N ILE A 63 -2.61 -18.84 5.51
CA ILE A 63 -3.99 -19.08 5.96
C ILE A 63 -4.89 -19.39 4.76
N GLU A 64 -4.71 -18.70 3.64
CA GLU A 64 -5.46 -18.95 2.40
C GLU A 64 -5.12 -20.32 1.81
N GLN A 65 -3.85 -20.71 1.81
CA GLN A 65 -3.41 -22.03 1.34
C GLN A 65 -3.89 -23.17 2.26
N GLY A 66 -3.90 -22.96 3.57
CA GLY A 66 -4.39 -23.94 4.56
C GLY A 66 -5.91 -24.08 4.65
N ARG A 67 -6.67 -23.27 3.88
CA ARG A 67 -8.13 -23.39 3.73
C ARG A 67 -8.55 -24.14 2.47
N GLY A 68 -7.58 -24.65 1.70
CA GLY A 68 -7.82 -25.55 0.57
C GLY A 68 -7.60 -27.01 0.93
N ASP A 69 -8.44 -27.56 1.81
CA ASP A 69 -8.69 -29.01 1.99
C ASP A 69 -10.19 -29.21 2.24
#